data_AF-A0A147B7H2-F1
#
_entry.id   AF-A0A147B7H2-F1
#
_cell.length_a   1.000
_cell.length_b   1.000
_cell.length_c   1.000
_cell.angle_alpha   90.00
_cell.angle_beta   90.00
_cell.angle_gamma   90.00
#
_symmetry.space_group_name_H-M   'P 1'
#
loop_
_entity.id
_entity.type
_entity.pdbx_description
1 polymer ?
#
loop_
_entity_poly.entity_id
_entity_poly.type
_entity_poly.pdbx_seq_one_letter_code
_entity_poly.pdbx_strand_id
1 'polypeptide(L)'
;TDHILHTKNPSMMECVLYPLDLYNDSAFYALTKFKKQFLYDEVEAEVNLCFDQFAYKLSDQIFAYYKHLAGSILLDKRFRAECASNGTVFSYPVANRYETLLRQRHVQLLGRSVDLNRLIGQRLSAALQRSLDLAVSRFEAQDITGIVELEGLLSVNRMTHKLLSKFV
;
A
#
# COMPACT_ATOMS: atom_id res chain seq x y z
N THR A 1 12.07 9.41 5.13
CA THR A 1 11.07 8.58 4.42
C THR A 1 10.04 8.01 5.37
N ASP A 2 10.46 7.38 6.47
CA ASP A 2 9.59 6.63 7.38
C ASP A 2 8.45 7.45 8.01
N HIS A 3 8.73 8.70 8.39
CA HIS A 3 7.71 9.60 8.94
C HIS A 3 6.50 9.82 8.02
N ILE A 4 6.71 9.91 6.70
CA ILE A 4 5.63 10.10 5.71
C ILE A 4 4.78 8.84 5.63
N LEU A 5 5.41 7.67 5.68
CA LEU A 5 4.70 6.38 5.72
C LEU A 5 3.89 6.25 7.01
N HIS A 6 4.43 6.64 8.17
CA HIS A 6 3.70 6.55 9.43
C HIS A 6 2.51 7.52 9.52
N THR A 7 2.71 8.78 9.11
CA THR A 7 1.66 9.81 9.18
C THR A 7 0.59 9.66 8.11
N LYS A 8 0.89 8.97 7.00
CA LYS A 8 -0.01 8.76 5.86
C LYS A 8 -0.57 10.07 5.29
N ASN A 9 0.17 11.18 5.46
CA ASN A 9 -0.30 12.50 5.07
C ASN A 9 -0.43 12.59 3.54
N PRO A 10 -1.64 12.85 2.99
CA PRO A 10 -1.87 12.91 1.54
C PRO A 10 -0.99 13.89 0.80
N SER A 11 -0.68 15.04 1.41
CA SER A 11 0.14 16.08 0.80
C SER A 11 1.61 15.67 0.67
N MET A 12 2.10 14.79 1.57
CA MET A 12 3.49 14.35 1.60
C MET A 12 3.71 13.03 0.87
N MET A 13 2.65 12.29 0.56
CA MET A 13 2.73 10.97 -0.08
C MET A 13 3.39 11.04 -1.46
N GLU A 14 3.11 12.09 -2.23
CA GLU A 14 3.73 12.31 -3.55
C GLU A 14 5.23 12.59 -3.45
N CYS A 15 5.68 13.11 -2.31
CA CYS A 15 7.06 13.48 -2.04
C CYS A 15 7.88 12.36 -1.41
N VAL A 16 7.32 11.18 -1.16
CA VAL A 16 7.98 10.12 -0.39
C VAL A 16 9.26 9.58 -1.07
N LEU A 17 9.39 9.77 -2.38
CA LEU A 17 10.57 9.35 -3.16
C LEU A 17 11.73 10.35 -3.06
N TYR A 18 11.49 11.64 -2.79
CA TYR A 18 12.59 12.62 -2.71
C TYR A 18 13.60 12.31 -1.60
N PRO A 19 13.19 11.90 -0.39
CA PRO A 19 14.16 11.53 0.62
C PRO A 19 14.89 10.22 0.32
N LEU A 20 14.39 9.36 -0.59
CA LEU A 20 15.15 8.21 -1.09
C LEU A 20 16.27 8.64 -2.05
N ASP A 21 16.08 9.75 -2.76
CA ASP A 21 17.07 10.28 -3.70
C ASP A 21 18.34 10.78 -2.99
N LEU A 22 18.26 11.14 -1.70
CA LEU A 22 19.42 11.48 -0.87
C LEU A 22 20.46 10.36 -0.77
N TYR A 23 20.04 9.11 -0.94
CA TYR A 23 20.97 7.98 -1.02
C TYR A 23 21.79 8.01 -2.31
N ASN A 24 21.22 8.48 -3.42
CA ASN A 24 21.95 8.66 -4.68
C ASN A 24 23.08 9.69 -4.51
N ASP A 25 22.78 10.82 -3.88
CA ASP A 25 23.77 11.86 -3.58
C ASP A 25 24.89 11.33 -2.68
N SER A 26 24.52 10.60 -1.63
CA SER A 26 25.45 10.03 -0.66
C SER A 26 26.37 8.98 -1.30
N ALA A 27 25.80 8.09 -2.14
CA ALA A 27 26.55 7.11 -2.89
C ALA A 27 27.50 7.75 -3.92
N PHE A 28 27.03 8.77 -4.64
CA PHE A 28 27.86 9.53 -5.58
C PHE A 28 29.03 10.20 -4.86
N TYR A 29 28.79 10.79 -3.69
CA TYR A 29 29.82 11.44 -2.89
C TYR A 29 30.86 10.42 -2.35
N ALA A 30 30.39 9.26 -1.87
CA ALA A 30 31.25 8.18 -1.40
C ALA A 30 32.21 7.69 -2.50
N LEU A 31 31.72 7.52 -3.72
CA LEU A 31 32.52 7.04 -4.85
C LEU A 31 33.43 8.11 -5.45
N THR A 32 32.95 9.34 -5.63
CA THR A 32 33.68 10.37 -6.40
C THR A 32 34.54 11.28 -5.54
N LYS A 33 34.07 11.66 -4.35
CA LYS A 33 34.75 12.61 -3.44
C LYS A 33 35.58 11.87 -2.40
N PHE A 34 34.97 10.98 -1.63
CA PHE A 34 35.70 10.23 -0.60
C PHE A 34 36.57 9.11 -1.20
N LYS A 35 36.13 8.52 -2.32
CA LYS A 35 36.80 7.39 -2.98
C LYS A 35 37.02 6.22 -2.01
N LYS A 36 36.01 5.91 -1.20
CA LYS A 36 36.03 4.82 -0.22
C LYS A 36 34.92 3.82 -0.53
N GLN A 37 35.32 2.58 -0.84
CA GLN A 37 34.40 1.51 -1.18
C GLN A 37 33.50 1.14 0.00
N PHE A 38 34.07 0.96 1.20
CA PHE A 38 33.28 0.60 2.39
C PHE A 38 32.15 1.60 2.71
N LEU A 39 32.31 2.89 2.38
CA LEU A 39 31.23 3.88 2.56
C LEU A 39 30.09 3.63 1.58
N TYR A 40 30.39 3.25 0.34
CA TYR A 40 29.38 2.87 -0.63
C TYR A 40 28.70 1.56 -0.22
N ASP A 41 29.47 0.57 0.25
CA ASP A 41 28.93 -0.73 0.69
C ASP A 41 27.92 -0.56 1.83
N GLU A 42 28.20 0.31 2.81
CA GLU A 42 27.27 0.65 3.90
C GLU A 42 26.01 1.37 3.38
N VAL A 43 26.16 2.35 2.49
CA VAL A 43 25.02 3.06 1.87
C VAL A 43 24.14 2.10 1.08
N GLU A 44 24.74 1.18 0.31
CA GLU A 44 24.01 0.16 -0.43
C GLU A 44 23.25 -0.79 0.49
N ALA A 45 23.90 -1.26 1.56
CA ALA A 45 23.28 -2.13 2.56
C ALA A 45 22.07 -1.45 3.23
N GLU A 46 22.21 -0.18 3.62
CA GLU A 46 21.12 0.61 4.22
C GLU A 46 19.96 0.79 3.23
N VAL A 47 20.25 1.17 1.98
CA VAL A 47 19.23 1.37 0.94
C VAL A 47 18.43 0.10 0.70
N ASN A 48 19.08 -1.06 0.59
CA ASN A 48 18.37 -2.32 0.36
C ASN A 48 17.36 -2.59 1.50
N LEU A 49 17.79 -2.45 2.77
CA LEU A 49 16.92 -2.66 3.91
C LEU A 49 15.77 -1.64 3.97
N CYS A 50 16.07 -0.35 3.78
CA CYS A 50 15.08 0.71 3.83
C CYS A 50 14.08 0.63 2.68
N PHE A 51 14.53 0.24 1.48
CA PHE A 51 13.67 0.11 0.31
C PHE A 51 12.71 -1.07 0.44
N ASP A 52 13.16 -2.20 0.99
CA ASP A 52 12.29 -3.34 1.28
C ASP A 52 11.20 -2.98 2.30
N GLN A 53 11.56 -2.26 3.37
CA GLN A 53 10.62 -1.76 4.35
C GLN A 53 9.64 -0.74 3.75
N PHE A 54 10.13 0.16 2.91
CA PHE A 54 9.32 1.13 2.18
C PHE A 54 8.28 0.42 1.31
N ALA A 55 8.71 -0.52 0.46
CA ALA A 55 7.82 -1.26 -0.43
C ALA A 55 6.77 -2.07 0.35
N TYR A 56 7.16 -2.69 1.47
CA TYR A 56 6.24 -3.39 2.36
C TYR A 56 5.18 -2.45 2.96
N LYS A 57 5.60 -1.39 3.65
CA LYS A 57 4.71 -0.43 4.31
C LYS A 57 3.78 0.27 3.31
N LEU A 58 4.30 0.67 2.15
CA LEU A 58 3.51 1.33 1.12
C LEU A 58 2.45 0.38 0.54
N SER A 59 2.81 -0.86 0.21
CA SER A 59 1.87 -1.83 -0.34
C SER A 59 0.74 -2.16 0.64
N ASP A 60 1.07 -2.34 1.91
CA ASP A 60 0.09 -2.60 2.97
C ASP A 60 -0.90 -1.44 3.13
N GLN A 61 -0.40 -0.20 3.11
CA GLN A 61 -1.23 1.00 3.19
C GLN A 61 -2.17 1.15 2.00
N ILE A 62 -1.66 0.93 0.78
CA ILE A 62 -2.45 0.98 -0.45
C ILE A 62 -3.56 -0.07 -0.38
N PHE A 63 -3.23 -1.31 -0.03
CA PHE A 63 -4.22 -2.38 0.10
C PHE A 63 -5.30 -2.02 1.12
N ALA A 64 -4.91 -1.59 2.33
CA ALA A 64 -5.82 -1.21 3.39
C ALA A 64 -6.75 -0.05 2.99
N TYR A 65 -6.21 0.95 2.29
CA TYR A 65 -6.99 2.09 1.79
C TYR A 65 -8.07 1.64 0.79
N TYR A 66 -7.70 0.88 -0.24
CA TYR A 66 -8.68 0.42 -1.25
C TYR A 66 -9.64 -0.64 -0.72
N LYS A 67 -9.22 -1.45 0.26
CA LYS A 67 -10.10 -2.39 0.98
C LYS A 67 -11.14 -1.66 1.81
N HIS A 68 -10.74 -0.63 2.56
CA HIS A 68 -11.65 0.22 3.32
C HIS A 68 -12.61 1.00 2.40
N LEU A 69 -12.10 1.52 1.28
CA LEU A 69 -12.92 2.20 0.28
C LEU A 69 -13.98 1.27 -0.32
N ALA A 70 -13.59 0.05 -0.70
CA ALA A 70 -14.52 -0.96 -1.22
C ALA A 70 -15.63 -1.30 -0.22
N GLY A 71 -15.27 -1.51 1.05
CA GLY A 71 -16.25 -1.74 2.12
C GLY A 71 -17.19 -0.55 2.30
N SER A 72 -16.66 0.67 2.27
CA SER A 72 -17.46 1.88 2.39
C SER A 72 -18.45 2.08 1.23
N ILE A 73 -18.06 1.71 0.01
CA ILE A 73 -18.92 1.79 -1.20
C ILE A 73 -20.06 0.78 -1.15
N LEU A 74 -19.80 -0.44 -0.67
CA LEU A 74 -20.79 -1.52 -0.62
C LEU A 74 -21.69 -1.46 0.61
N LEU A 75 -21.32 -0.69 1.63
CA LEU A 75 -22.17 -0.48 2.80
C LEU A 75 -23.45 0.26 2.40
N ASP A 76 -24.60 -0.27 2.83
CA ASP A 76 -25.89 0.32 2.49
C ASP A 76 -26.03 1.77 2.98
N LYS A 77 -26.58 2.62 2.12
CA LYS A 77 -26.70 4.06 2.37
C LYS A 77 -27.78 4.36 3.40
N ARG A 78 -28.88 3.59 3.42
CA ARG A 78 -29.95 3.78 4.40
C ARG A 78 -29.45 3.39 5.79
N PHE A 79 -28.80 2.24 5.89
CA PHE A 79 -28.13 1.81 7.11
C PHE A 79 -27.13 2.87 7.64
N ARG A 80 -26.31 3.46 6.76
CA ARG A 80 -25.38 4.53 7.16
C ARG A 80 -26.10 5.77 7.71
N ALA A 81 -27.24 6.16 7.12
CA ALA A 81 -28.02 7.30 7.59
C ALA A 81 -28.68 7.04 8.96
N GLU A 82 -29.20 5.82 9.17
CA GLU A 82 -29.80 5.39 10.44
C GLU A 82 -28.77 5.33 11.57
N CYS A 83 -27.58 4.78 11.29
CA CYS A 83 -26.47 4.79 12.24
C CYS A 83 -26.03 6.22 12.58
N ALA A 84 -26.04 7.14 11.61
CA ALA A 84 -25.70 8.54 11.84
C ALA A 84 -26.73 9.23 12.73
N SER A 85 -28.04 8.95 12.57
CA SER A 85 -29.06 9.44 13.50
C SER A 85 -28.92 8.88 14.92
N ASN A 86 -28.34 7.68 15.05
CA ASN A 86 -28.05 7.04 16.33
C ASN A 86 -26.67 7.43 16.92
N GLY A 87 -25.99 8.43 16.33
CA GLY A 87 -24.71 8.95 16.81
C GLY A 87 -23.46 8.18 16.34
N THR A 88 -23.63 7.16 15.49
CA THR A 88 -22.53 6.37 14.92
C THR A 88 -22.29 6.72 13.45
N VAL A 89 -21.19 7.43 13.16
CA VAL A 89 -20.85 7.83 11.79
C VAL A 89 -19.79 6.90 11.22
N PHE A 90 -20.15 6.15 10.17
CA PHE A 90 -19.17 5.49 9.33
C PHE A 90 -18.54 6.52 8.40
N SER A 91 -17.25 6.78 8.55
CA SER A 91 -16.50 7.70 7.69
C SER A 91 -15.91 6.98 6.48
N TYR A 92 -15.84 7.66 5.35
CA TYR A 92 -15.03 7.19 4.23
C TYR A 92 -13.54 7.29 4.58
N PRO A 93 -12.67 6.46 3.98
CA PRO A 93 -11.24 6.67 4.10
C PRO A 93 -10.87 8.06 3.57
N VAL A 94 -9.98 8.75 4.28
CA VAL A 94 -9.44 10.05 3.85
C VAL A 94 -8.73 9.86 2.52
N ALA A 95 -9.13 10.63 1.50
CA ALA A 95 -8.56 10.53 0.17
C ALA A 95 -7.04 10.74 0.22
N ASN A 96 -6.30 9.82 -0.41
CA ASN A 96 -4.85 9.84 -0.44
C ASN A 96 -4.35 9.77 -1.90
N ARG A 97 -3.13 10.26 -2.14
CA ARG A 97 -2.51 10.41 -3.46
C ARG A 97 -1.53 9.27 -3.76
N TYR A 98 -2.04 8.04 -3.76
CA TYR A 98 -1.22 6.86 -4.10
C TYR A 98 -1.01 6.68 -5.61
N GLU A 99 -1.80 7.35 -6.45
CA GLU A 99 -1.76 7.15 -7.90
C GLU A 99 -0.41 7.49 -8.52
N THR A 100 0.23 8.57 -8.07
CA THR A 100 1.53 9.01 -8.58
C THR A 100 2.62 7.98 -8.31
N LEU A 101 2.57 7.32 -7.13
CA LEU A 101 3.47 6.24 -6.75
C LEU A 101 3.20 4.96 -7.53
N LEU A 102 1.93 4.60 -7.69
CA LEU A 102 1.52 3.42 -8.47
C LEU A 102 1.88 3.55 -9.95
N ARG A 103 2.00 4.76 -10.50
CA ARG A 103 2.44 4.98 -11.89
C ARG A 103 3.95 4.88 -12.10
N GLN A 104 4.76 4.82 -11.04
CA GLN A 104 6.22 4.78 -11.15
C GLN A 104 6.70 3.40 -11.64
N ARG A 105 7.28 3.37 -12.84
CA ARG A 105 7.88 2.15 -13.44
C ARG A 105 9.40 2.17 -13.50
N HIS A 106 10.03 3.31 -13.24
CA HIS A 106 11.48 3.51 -13.40
C HIS A 106 12.02 4.47 -12.33
N VAL A 107 12.02 4.04 -11.06
CA VAL A 107 12.67 4.78 -9.98
C VAL A 107 14.17 4.54 -10.05
N GLN A 108 14.97 5.60 -10.20
CA GLN A 108 16.43 5.51 -10.23
C GLN A 108 16.97 5.51 -8.81
N LEU A 109 17.63 4.42 -8.41
CA LEU A 109 18.21 4.28 -7.07
C LEU A 109 19.52 3.51 -7.12
N LEU A 110 20.61 4.13 -6.69
CA LEU A 110 21.98 3.63 -6.74
C LEU A 110 22.40 3.09 -8.12
N GLY A 111 21.95 3.77 -9.18
CA GLY A 111 22.20 3.37 -10.58
C GLY A 111 21.32 2.23 -11.09
N ARG A 112 20.41 1.71 -10.28
CA ARG A 112 19.40 0.70 -10.66
C ARG A 112 18.12 1.41 -11.10
N SER A 113 17.46 0.86 -12.11
CA SER A 113 16.08 1.24 -12.45
C SER A 113 15.11 0.25 -11.81
N VAL A 114 14.34 0.72 -10.83
CA VAL A 114 13.41 -0.10 -10.05
C VAL A 114 11.98 0.14 -10.49
N ASP A 115 11.29 -0.93 -10.86
CA ASP A 115 9.86 -0.92 -11.18
C ASP A 115 9.02 -1.03 -9.91
N LEU A 116 8.63 0.12 -9.37
CA LEU A 116 7.84 0.21 -8.15
C LEU A 116 6.43 -0.35 -8.34
N ASN A 117 5.80 -0.11 -9.50
CA ASN A 117 4.49 -0.66 -9.84
C ASN A 117 4.50 -2.18 -9.78
N ARG A 118 5.50 -2.83 -10.38
CA ARG A 118 5.62 -4.29 -10.37
C ARG A 118 5.79 -4.84 -8.95
N LEU A 119 6.65 -4.22 -8.14
CA LEU A 119 6.89 -4.63 -6.75
C LEU A 119 5.64 -4.51 -5.87
N ILE A 120 4.94 -3.38 -5.99
CA ILE A 120 3.67 -3.17 -5.28
C ILE A 120 2.63 -4.16 -5.78
N GLY A 121 2.51 -4.37 -7.10
CA GLY A 121 1.52 -5.28 -7.70
C GLY A 121 1.66 -6.73 -7.23
N GLN A 122 2.88 -7.24 -7.09
CA GLN A 122 3.15 -8.56 -6.52
C GLN A 122 2.63 -8.66 -5.07
N ARG A 123 2.92 -7.65 -4.24
CA ARG A 123 2.50 -7.61 -2.83
C ARG A 123 0.99 -7.45 -2.68
N LEU A 124 0.36 -6.63 -3.52
CA LEU A 124 -1.09 -6.45 -3.54
C LEU A 124 -1.81 -7.73 -3.97
N SER A 125 -1.28 -8.44 -4.95
CA SER A 125 -1.83 -9.74 -5.39
C SER A 125 -1.80 -10.76 -4.26
N ALA A 126 -0.68 -10.87 -3.55
CA ALA A 126 -0.56 -11.74 -2.38
C ALA A 126 -1.49 -11.30 -1.22
N ALA A 127 -1.69 -10.00 -1.02
CA ALA A 127 -2.65 -9.50 -0.03
C ALA A 127 -4.11 -9.83 -0.39
N LEU A 128 -4.48 -9.73 -1.66
CA LEU A 128 -5.81 -10.10 -2.14
C LEU A 128 -6.07 -11.60 -1.97
N GLN A 129 -5.12 -12.45 -2.33
CA GLN A 129 -5.20 -13.90 -2.12
C GLN A 129 -5.41 -14.23 -0.64
N ARG A 130 -4.55 -13.68 0.25
CA ARG A 130 -4.72 -13.84 1.70
C ARG A 130 -6.10 -13.39 2.20
N SER A 131 -6.65 -12.31 1.64
CA SER A 131 -7.98 -11.80 1.99
C SER A 131 -9.13 -12.68 1.50
N LEU A 132 -8.93 -13.45 0.43
CA LEU A 132 -9.88 -14.47 -0.02
C LEU A 132 -9.77 -15.72 0.84
N ASP A 133 -8.55 -16.20 1.10
CA ASP A 133 -8.31 -17.37 1.95
C ASP A 133 -8.90 -17.16 3.34
N LEU A 134 -8.72 -15.97 3.93
CA LEU A 134 -9.31 -15.60 5.22
C LEU A 134 -10.85 -15.62 5.20
N ALA A 135 -11.46 -15.18 4.10
CA ALA A 135 -12.92 -15.19 3.97
C ALA A 135 -13.45 -16.62 3.90
N VAL A 136 -12.77 -17.50 3.15
CA VAL A 136 -13.12 -18.92 3.05
C VAL A 136 -12.88 -19.63 4.38
N SER A 137 -11.73 -19.46 5.01
CA SER A 137 -11.42 -20.10 6.30
C SER A 137 -12.39 -19.69 7.40
N ARG A 138 -12.90 -18.45 7.35
CA ARG A 138 -13.91 -17.97 8.28
C ARG A 138 -15.25 -18.67 8.08
N PHE A 139 -15.64 -18.91 6.82
CA PHE A 139 -16.84 -19.69 6.51
C PHE A 139 -16.69 -21.16 6.92
N GLU A 140 -15.53 -21.77 6.69
CA GLU A 140 -15.25 -23.16 7.10
C GLU A 140 -15.32 -23.37 8.62
N ALA A 141 -15.07 -22.32 9.41
CA ALA A 141 -15.18 -22.34 10.86
C ALA A 141 -16.60 -22.05 11.39
N GLN A 142 -17.53 -21.67 10.52
CA GLN A 142 -18.91 -21.33 10.84
C GLN A 142 -19.87 -22.38 10.27
N ASP A 143 -21.11 -22.37 10.75
CA ASP A 143 -22.23 -23.12 10.22
C ASP A 143 -22.78 -22.48 8.92
N ILE A 144 -23.66 -23.21 8.22
CA ILE A 144 -24.13 -22.86 6.86
C ILE A 144 -24.77 -21.46 6.76
N THR A 145 -25.24 -20.91 7.87
CA THR A 145 -25.78 -19.54 7.97
C THR A 145 -24.74 -18.47 7.63
N GLY A 146 -23.44 -18.77 7.79
CA GLY A 146 -22.32 -17.89 7.44
C GLY A 146 -22.13 -17.64 5.94
N ILE A 147 -22.86 -18.33 5.06
CA ILE A 147 -22.74 -18.16 3.60
C ILE A 147 -23.08 -16.73 3.15
N VAL A 148 -24.00 -16.05 3.83
CA VAL A 148 -24.38 -14.66 3.55
C VAL A 148 -23.22 -13.71 3.88
N GLU A 149 -22.49 -13.98 4.98
CA GLU A 149 -21.29 -13.21 5.33
C GLU A 149 -20.19 -13.44 4.29
N LEU A 150 -19.97 -14.68 3.87
CA LEU A 150 -19.00 -15.03 2.84
C LEU A 150 -19.28 -14.29 1.52
N GLU A 151 -20.52 -14.29 1.05
CA GLU A 151 -20.92 -13.58 -0.18
C GLU A 151 -20.62 -12.07 -0.08
N GLY A 152 -20.91 -11.47 1.08
CA GLY A 152 -20.56 -10.08 1.37
C GLY A 152 -19.05 -9.83 1.31
N LEU A 153 -18.25 -10.68 1.96
CA LEU A 153 -16.79 -10.56 1.97
C LEU A 153 -16.18 -10.76 0.57
N LEU A 154 -16.67 -11.70 -0.22
CA LEU A 154 -16.27 -11.91 -1.61
C LEU A 154 -16.63 -10.71 -2.48
N SER A 155 -17.79 -10.10 -2.26
CA SER A 155 -18.20 -8.88 -2.96
C SER A 155 -17.27 -7.71 -2.66
N VAL A 156 -16.87 -7.53 -1.40
CA VAL A 156 -15.86 -6.53 -1.01
C VAL A 156 -14.51 -6.84 -1.67
N ASN A 157 -14.03 -8.08 -1.62
CA ASN A 157 -12.78 -8.48 -2.26
C ASN A 157 -12.80 -8.22 -3.77
N ARG A 158 -13.90 -8.53 -4.46
CA ARG A 158 -14.10 -8.24 -5.88
C ARG A 158 -14.05 -6.75 -6.17
N MET A 159 -14.69 -5.92 -5.34
CA MET A 159 -14.65 -4.47 -5.48
C MET A 159 -13.24 -3.92 -5.22
N THR A 160 -12.52 -4.42 -4.21
CA THR A 160 -11.12 -4.05 -3.94
C THR A 160 -10.25 -4.35 -5.15
N HIS A 161 -10.36 -5.55 -5.73
CA HIS A 161 -9.66 -5.91 -6.97
C HIS A 161 -9.98 -4.92 -8.10
N LYS A 162 -11.27 -4.65 -8.35
CA LYS A 162 -11.72 -3.70 -9.39
C LYS A 162 -11.15 -2.29 -9.22
N LEU A 163 -10.97 -1.82 -7.97
CA LEU A 163 -10.36 -0.52 -7.70
C LEU A 163 -8.84 -0.53 -7.94
N LEU A 164 -8.17 -1.61 -7.57
CA LEU A 164 -6.71 -1.77 -7.73
C LEU A 164 -6.29 -2.00 -9.18
N SER A 165 -7.05 -2.78 -9.96
CA SER A 165 -6.76 -3.09 -11.38
C SER A 165 -6.77 -1.86 -12.31
N LYS A 166 -7.19 -0.69 -11.81
CA LYS A 166 -7.07 0.57 -12.57
C LYS A 166 -5.64 1.10 -12.62
N PHE A 167 -4.80 0.67 -11.68
CA PHE A 167 -3.46 1.21 -11.44
C PHE A 167 -2.35 0.17 -11.58
N VAL A 168 -2.68 -1.11 -11.38
CA VAL A 168 -1.78 -2.27 -11.44
C VAL A 168 -2.25 -3.23 -12.52
#